data_AF-E7G6F8-F1
#
_entry.id   AF-E7G6F8-F1
#
_cell.length_a   1.000
_cell.length_b   1.000
_cell.length_c   1.000
_cell.angle_alpha   90.00
_cell.angle_beta   90.00
_cell.angle_gamma   90.00
#
_symmetry.space_group_name_H-M   'P 1'
#
loop_
_entity.id
_entity.type
_entity.pdbx_description
1 polymer ?
#
loop_
_entity_poly.entity_id
_entity_poly.type
_entity_poly.pdbx_seq_one_letter_code
_entity_poly.pdbx_strand_id
1 'polypeptide(L)' 'MSKNTTMQDIAHKLNISINAVSIALNDKEGVSHELRMQILEAASEMNYTLKNSILKRL' A
#
# COMPACT_ATOMS: atom_id res chain seq x y z
N MET A 1 -8.90 -12.30 17.07
CA MET A 1 -7.67 -12.01 16.31
C MET A 1 -7.87 -10.70 15.56
N SER A 2 -7.07 -9.68 15.86
CA SER A 2 -7.12 -8.40 15.14
C SER A 2 -6.61 -8.62 13.72
N LYS A 3 -7.48 -8.51 12.72
CA LYS A 3 -7.11 -8.70 11.31
C LYS A 3 -6.22 -7.53 10.91
N ASN A 4 -4.93 -7.78 10.68
CA ASN A 4 -4.03 -6.78 10.13
C ASN A 4 -4.38 -6.54 8.66
N THR A 5 -4.44 -5.28 8.25
CA THR A 5 -4.57 -4.91 6.84
C THR A 5 -3.45 -5.54 6.02
N THR A 6 -3.79 -6.15 4.89
CA THR A 6 -2.84 -6.76 3.96
C THR A 6 -2.76 -5.95 2.65
N MET A 7 -1.73 -6.21 1.84
CA MET A 7 -1.65 -5.64 0.48
C MET A 7 -2.84 -6.08 -0.38
N GLN A 8 -3.41 -7.27 -0.12
CA GLN A 8 -4.63 -7.73 -0.79
C GLN A 8 -5.84 -6.85 -0.45
N ASP A 9 -6.00 -6.43 0.80
CA ASP A 9 -7.11 -5.57 1.18
C ASP A 9 -7.01 -4.19 0.48
N ILE A 10 -5.80 -3.64 0.36
CA ILE A 10 -5.56 -2.38 -0.39
C ILE A 10 -5.84 -2.56 -1.88
N ALA A 11 -5.37 -3.66 -2.46
CA ALA A 11 -5.59 -3.99 -3.87
C ALA A 11 -7.09 -4.11 -4.19
N HIS A 12 -7.86 -4.75 -3.32
CA HIS A 12 -9.31 -4.84 -3.44
C HIS A 12 -9.99 -3.49 -3.29
N LYS A 13 -9.58 -2.64 -2.32
CA LYS A 13 -10.16 -1.31 -2.12
C LYS A 13 -10.00 -0.41 -3.36
N LEU A 14 -8.83 -0.46 -3.99
CA LEU A 14 -8.51 0.36 -5.16
C LEU A 14 -8.84 -0.31 -6.50
N ASN A 15 -9.33 -1.56 -6.47
CA ASN A 15 -9.61 -2.38 -7.65
C ASN A 15 -8.39 -2.47 -8.62
N ILE A 16 -7.22 -2.76 -8.05
CA ILE A 16 -5.95 -2.90 -8.78
C ILE A 16 -5.28 -4.23 -8.44
N SER A 17 -4.19 -4.55 -9.15
CA SER A 17 -3.41 -5.74 -8.85
C SER A 17 -2.59 -5.57 -7.56
N ILE A 18 -2.45 -6.66 -6.80
CA ILE A 18 -1.54 -6.72 -5.64
C ILE A 18 -0.10 -6.39 -6.05
N ASN A 19 0.26 -6.69 -7.30
CA ASN A 19 1.57 -6.35 -7.85
C ASN A 19 1.78 -4.83 -7.93
N ALA A 20 0.77 -4.07 -8.37
CA ALA A 20 0.82 -2.61 -8.37
C ALA A 20 0.98 -2.04 -6.96
N VAL A 21 0.24 -2.61 -5.99
CA VAL A 21 0.37 -2.25 -4.56
C VAL A 21 1.79 -2.51 -4.06
N SER A 22 2.36 -3.67 -4.38
CA SER A 22 3.74 -4.01 -4.02
C SER A 22 4.76 -3.05 -4.65
N ILE A 23 4.63 -2.73 -5.94
CA ILE A 23 5.52 -1.79 -6.64
C ILE A 23 5.44 -0.39 -6.00
N ALA A 24 4.22 0.09 -5.72
CA ALA A 24 4.00 1.39 -5.12
C ALA A 24 4.60 1.51 -3.71
N LEU A 25 4.33 0.52 -2.85
CA LEU A 25 4.78 0.51 -1.45
C LEU A 25 6.29 0.26 -1.29
N ASN A 26 6.92 -0.39 -2.26
CA ASN A 26 8.37 -0.64 -2.25
C ASN A 26 9.16 0.42 -3.03
N ASP A 27 8.53 1.54 -3.40
CA ASP A 27 9.17 2.63 -4.15
C ASP A 27 9.83 2.19 -5.47
N LYS A 28 9.25 1.19 -6.15
CA LYS A 28 9.76 0.67 -7.44
C LYS A 28 9.11 1.37 -8.62
N GLU A 29 9.82 1.46 -9.74
CA GLU A 29 9.26 1.90 -11.02
C GLU A 29 8.23 0.88 -11.55
N GLY A 30 7.23 1.34 -12.32
CA GLY A 30 6.18 0.48 -12.90
C GLY A 30 4.74 0.83 -12.51
N VAL A 31 4.53 1.89 -11.72
CA VAL A 31 3.23 2.52 -11.51
C VAL A 31 3.34 4.04 -11.73
N SER A 32 2.26 4.67 -12.20
CA SER A 32 2.21 6.12 -12.32
C SER A 32 2.32 6.78 -10.94
N HIS A 33 2.79 8.03 -10.92
CA HIS A 33 2.88 8.81 -9.67
C HIS A 33 1.50 8.93 -8.99
N GLU A 34 0.45 9.21 -9.77
CA GLU A 34 -0.93 9.30 -9.28
C GLU A 34 -1.38 7.99 -8.62
N LEU A 35 -1.16 6.83 -9.27
CA LEU A 35 -1.52 5.53 -8.71
C LEU A 35 -0.73 5.21 -7.43
N ARG A 36 0.55 5.59 -7.38
CA ARG A 36 1.37 5.45 -6.16
C ARG A 36 0.77 6.25 -5.01
N MET A 37 0.38 7.50 -5.25
CA MET A 37 -0.23 8.35 -4.22
C MET A 37 -1.52 7.74 -3.68
N GLN A 38 -2.43 7.27 -4.57
CA GLN A 38 -3.66 6.59 -4.16
C GLN A 38 -3.39 5.36 -3.30
N ILE A 39 -2.37 4.57 -3.63
CA ILE A 39 -1.98 3.38 -2.86
C ILE A 39 -1.44 3.77 -1.48
N LEU A 40 -0.60 4.81 -1.40
CA LEU A 40 -0.04 5.29 -0.14
C LEU A 40 -1.13 5.88 0.78
N GLU A 41 -2.06 6.66 0.23
CA GLU A 41 -3.21 7.19 0.97
C GLU A 41 -4.09 6.05 1.49
N ALA A 42 -4.47 5.09 0.64
CA ALA A 42 -5.26 3.94 1.05
C ALA A 42 -4.55 3.10 2.12
N ALA A 43 -3.23 2.89 2.01
CA ALA A 43 -2.44 2.21 3.02
C ALA A 43 -2.46 2.95 4.36
N SER A 44 -2.31 4.28 4.34
CA SER A 44 -2.37 5.13 5.53
C SER A 44 -3.75 5.07 6.21
N GLU A 45 -4.83 5.25 5.44
CA GLU A 45 -6.21 5.17 5.94
C GLU A 45 -6.53 3.81 6.57
N MET A 46 -6.01 2.73 5.96
CA MET A 46 -6.25 1.37 6.41
C MET A 46 -5.29 0.93 7.53
N ASN A 47 -4.50 1.84 8.08
CA ASN A 47 -3.50 1.56 9.12
C ASN A 47 -2.56 0.41 8.71
N TYR A 48 -2.23 0.34 7.42
CA TYR A 48 -1.35 -0.68 6.89
C TYR A 48 0.07 -0.45 7.41
N THR A 49 0.60 -1.44 8.12
CA THR A 49 1.97 -1.46 8.59
C THR A 49 2.74 -2.45 7.73
N LEU A 50 3.72 -1.98 6.93
CA LEU A 50 4.67 -2.98 6.43
C LEU A 50 5.43 -3.50 7.65
N LYS A 51 5.52 -4.83 7.76
CA LYS A 51 6.29 -5.50 8.80
C LYS A 51 7.78 -5.08 8.84
N ASN A 52 8.23 -4.27 7.87
CA ASN A 52 9.56 -3.70 7.75
C ASN A 52 9.61 -2.16 7.59
N SER A 53 8.51 -1.39 7.66
CA SER A 53 8.51 0.03 7.26
C SER A 53 8.74 1.03 8.38
N ILE A 54 9.92 1.65 8.35
CA ILE A 54 10.24 3.08 8.08
C ILE A 54 9.11 4.15 8.11
N LEU A 55 7.83 3.80 7.88
CA LEU A 55 6.68 4.72 7.93
C LEU A 55 6.41 5.32 9.33
N LYS A 56 7.15 4.88 10.35
CA LYS A 56 7.17 5.50 11.69
C LYS A 56 8.09 6.73 11.83
N ARG A 57 8.72 7.21 10.75
CA ARG A 57 9.68 8.33 10.81
C ARG A 57 9.21 9.65 10.17
N LEU A 58 7.89 9.88 10.11
CA LEU A 58 7.33 11.21 9.88
C LEU A 58 6.64 11.70 11.15
#